data_AF-A0A6G1CVB9-F1
#
_entry.id   AF-A0A6G1CVB9-F1
#
_cell.length_a   1.000
_cell.length_b   1.000
_cell.length_c   1.000
_cell.angle_alpha   90.00
_cell.angle_beta   90.00
_cell.angle_gamma   90.00
#
_symmetry.space_group_name_H-M   'P 1'
#
loop_
_entity.id
_entity.type
_entity.pdbx_description
1 polymer ?
#
loop_
_entity_poly.entity_id
_entity_poly.type
_entity_poly.pdbx_seq_one_letter_code
_entity_poly.pdbx_strand_id
1 'polypeptide(L)'
;MASSKIPFLVIIAVVLLLAIALPAPWECSPKCAGRCSDTQYKKACLTFCNKCCAKCLCVPPGTYGNKGACPCYNNWKTKEGGPKCP
;
A
#
# COMPACT_ATOMS: atom_id res chain seq x y z
N MET A 1 42.45 6.95 -14.92
CA MET A 1 41.19 7.72 -14.80
C MET A 1 40.01 6.75 -14.75
N ALA A 2 39.75 6.08 -13.60
CA ALA A 2 38.67 5.09 -13.47
C ALA A 2 37.77 5.30 -12.23
N SER A 3 38.11 6.21 -11.32
CA SER A 3 37.40 6.34 -10.03
C SER A 3 36.22 7.33 -10.01
N SER A 4 36.02 8.17 -11.03
CA SER A 4 34.97 9.21 -10.97
C SER A 4 33.57 8.71 -11.37
N LYS A 5 33.46 7.61 -12.13
CA LYS A 5 32.16 7.05 -12.57
C LYS A 5 31.59 6.01 -11.59
N ILE A 6 32.45 5.38 -10.79
CA ILE A 6 32.09 4.42 -9.74
C ILE A 6 31.10 5.01 -8.73
N PRO A 7 31.29 6.22 -8.15
CA PRO A 7 30.32 6.78 -7.21
C PRO A 7 28.97 7.09 -7.88
N PHE A 8 28.97 7.50 -9.15
CA PHE A 8 27.74 7.80 -9.88
C PHE A 8 26.90 6.55 -10.17
N LEU A 9 27.55 5.45 -10.55
CA LEU A 9 26.87 4.16 -10.76
C LEU A 9 26.34 3.55 -9.46
N VAL A 10 27.08 3.70 -8.34
CA VAL A 10 26.61 3.28 -7.02
C VAL A 10 25.39 4.10 -6.57
N ILE A 11 25.41 5.43 -6.79
CA ILE A 11 24.25 6.29 -6.49
C ILE A 11 23.04 5.89 -7.34
N ILE A 12 23.20 5.64 -8.64
CA ILE A 12 22.09 5.18 -9.50
C ILE A 12 21.54 3.83 -9.03
N ALA A 13 22.39 2.87 -8.71
CA ALA A 13 21.97 1.56 -8.22
C ALA A 13 21.21 1.66 -6.89
N VAL A 14 21.67 2.50 -5.95
CA VAL A 14 21.01 2.74 -4.65
C VAL A 14 19.68 3.47 -4.83
N VAL A 15 19.60 4.48 -5.69
CA VAL A 15 18.34 5.17 -6.01
C VAL A 15 17.35 4.22 -6.67
N LEU A 16 17.82 3.37 -7.58
CA LEU A 16 16.99 2.37 -8.23
C LEU A 16 16.46 1.34 -7.22
N LEU A 17 17.29 0.86 -6.28
CA LEU A 17 16.90 -0.06 -5.20
C LEU A 17 15.90 0.57 -4.20
N LEU A 18 16.07 1.85 -3.85
CA LEU A 18 15.16 2.56 -2.94
C LEU A 18 13.79 2.85 -3.58
N ALA A 19 13.74 3.09 -4.89
CA ALA A 19 12.49 3.31 -5.62
C ALA A 19 11.59 2.06 -5.68
N ILE A 20 12.17 0.85 -5.63
CA ILE A 20 11.40 -0.42 -5.60
C ILE A 20 10.83 -0.71 -4.20
N ALA A 21 11.46 -0.17 -3.15
CA ALA A 21 11.16 -0.52 -1.77
C ALA A 21 10.02 0.32 -1.14
N LEU A 22 9.72 1.51 -1.68
CA LEU A 22 8.60 2.32 -1.18
C LEU A 22 7.31 2.05 -1.96
N PRO A 23 6.24 1.54 -1.31
CA PRO A 23 4.95 1.42 -1.96
C PRO A 23 4.41 2.81 -2.31
N ALA A 24 4.27 3.05 -3.60
CA ALA A 24 3.72 4.29 -4.10
C ALA A 24 2.17 4.27 -4.08
N PRO A 25 1.51 5.44 -4.01
CA PRO A 25 0.04 5.51 -3.99
C PRO A 25 -0.66 4.84 -5.17
N TRP A 26 0.00 4.67 -6.32
CA TRP A 26 -0.55 4.01 -7.50
C TRP A 26 -0.65 2.48 -7.38
N GLU A 27 0.11 1.87 -6.46
CA GLU A 27 0.04 0.44 -6.11
C GLU A 27 -1.26 0.08 -5.36
N CYS A 28 -2.03 1.08 -4.94
CA CYS A 28 -3.27 0.87 -4.20
C CYS A 28 -4.38 0.24 -5.05
N SER A 29 -4.56 0.70 -6.30
CA SER A 29 -5.63 0.22 -7.18
C SER A 29 -5.63 -1.30 -7.38
N PRO A 30 -4.52 -1.94 -7.82
CA PRO A 30 -4.51 -3.39 -8.02
C PRO A 30 -4.67 -4.17 -6.70
N LYS A 31 -4.06 -3.71 -5.61
CA LYS A 31 -4.19 -4.37 -4.29
C LYS A 31 -5.61 -4.29 -3.75
N CYS A 32 -6.26 -3.14 -3.88
CA CYS A 32 -7.65 -2.95 -3.47
C CYS A 32 -8.63 -3.72 -4.37
N ALA A 33 -8.33 -3.88 -5.66
CA ALA A 33 -9.12 -4.75 -6.54
C ALA A 33 -9.08 -6.20 -6.06
N GLY A 34 -7.92 -6.71 -5.64
CA GLY A 34 -7.77 -8.02 -5.01
C GLY A 34 -8.54 -8.12 -3.69
N ARG A 35 -8.34 -7.15 -2.79
CA ARG A 35 -9.01 -7.10 -1.48
C ARG A 35 -10.53 -7.10 -1.57
N CYS A 36 -11.08 -6.38 -2.55
CA CYS A 36 -12.51 -6.21 -2.77
C CYS A 36 -13.07 -7.15 -3.85
N SER A 37 -12.36 -8.23 -4.19
CA SER A 37 -12.77 -9.15 -5.25
C SER A 37 -14.00 -9.97 -4.88
N ASP A 38 -14.11 -10.36 -3.61
CA ASP A 38 -15.13 -11.27 -3.06
C ASP A 38 -16.17 -10.55 -2.16
N THR A 39 -16.63 -9.39 -2.60
CA THR A 39 -17.69 -8.66 -1.88
C THR A 39 -18.78 -8.18 -2.82
N GLN A 40 -20.03 -8.27 -2.38
CA GLN A 40 -21.19 -7.70 -3.06
C GLN A 40 -21.16 -6.16 -3.08
N TYR A 41 -20.49 -5.52 -2.10
CA TYR A 41 -20.40 -4.06 -1.97
C TYR A 41 -19.14 -3.48 -2.63
N LYS A 42 -18.83 -3.94 -3.85
CA LYS A 42 -17.55 -3.69 -4.52
C LYS A 42 -17.18 -2.22 -4.64
N LYS A 43 -18.13 -1.37 -5.02
CA LYS A 43 -17.90 0.08 -5.16
C LYS A 43 -17.49 0.73 -3.82
N ALA A 44 -18.24 0.45 -2.75
CA ALA A 44 -17.94 0.98 -1.43
C ALA A 44 -16.59 0.44 -0.89
N CYS A 45 -16.35 -0.86 -1.05
CA CYS A 45 -15.08 -1.48 -0.64
C CYS A 45 -13.89 -0.80 -1.35
N LEU A 46 -13.94 -0.61 -2.66
CA LEU A 46 -12.87 0.04 -3.42
C LEU A 46 -12.65 1.49 -2.95
N THR A 47 -13.72 2.24 -2.70
CA THR A 47 -13.61 3.63 -2.20
C THR A 47 -12.89 3.69 -0.85
N PHE A 48 -13.29 2.86 0.12
CA PHE A 48 -12.67 2.87 1.44
C PHE A 48 -11.27 2.25 1.42
N CYS A 49 -11.06 1.15 0.70
CA CYS A 49 -9.76 0.53 0.55
C CYS A 49 -8.74 1.51 -0.04
N ASN A 50 -9.07 2.19 -1.14
CA ASN A 50 -8.16 3.15 -1.77
C ASN A 50 -7.87 4.34 -0.84
N LYS A 51 -8.86 4.82 -0.09
CA LYS A 51 -8.65 5.87 0.92
C LYS A 51 -7.70 5.42 2.04
N CYS A 52 -7.85 4.19 2.52
CA CYS A 52 -6.98 3.58 3.53
C CYS A 52 -5.58 3.33 3.00
N CYS A 53 -5.46 2.84 1.78
CA CYS A 53 -4.17 2.60 1.14
C CYS A 53 -3.44 3.90 0.84
N ALA A 54 -4.10 4.95 0.36
CA ALA A 54 -3.45 6.25 0.14
C ALA A 54 -2.89 6.86 1.44
N LYS A 55 -3.51 6.58 2.59
CA LYS A 55 -3.05 7.05 3.90
C LYS A 55 -1.96 6.17 4.51
N CYS A 56 -2.10 4.85 4.38
CA CYS A 56 -1.29 3.87 5.09
C CYS A 56 -0.25 3.16 4.22
N LEU A 57 -0.31 3.36 2.89
CA LEU A 57 0.52 2.75 1.85
C LEU A 57 0.61 1.21 1.94
N CYS A 58 -0.41 0.58 2.52
CA CYS A 58 -0.46 -0.85 2.82
C CYS A 58 -1.89 -1.37 2.66
N VAL A 59 -2.04 -2.55 2.05
CA VAL A 59 -3.31 -3.30 1.93
C VAL A 59 -3.04 -4.72 2.44
N PRO A 60 -3.83 -5.24 3.40
CA PRO A 60 -3.59 -6.59 3.93
C PRO A 60 -3.90 -7.68 2.89
N PRO A 61 -3.24 -8.85 2.99
CA PRO A 61 -3.44 -9.96 2.06
C PRO A 61 -4.82 -10.63 2.23
N GLY A 62 -5.31 -11.24 1.16
CA GLY A 62 -6.62 -11.89 1.10
C GLY A 62 -7.78 -10.91 0.95
N THR A 63 -9.00 -11.43 0.87
CA THR A 63 -10.24 -10.66 0.69
C THR A 63 -10.91 -10.26 2.01
N TYR A 64 -10.55 -10.93 3.11
CA TYR A 64 -11.06 -10.67 4.45
C TYR A 64 -9.98 -10.90 5.51
N GLY A 65 -10.11 -10.30 6.70
CA GLY A 65 -9.20 -10.52 7.83
C GLY A 65 -7.77 -9.99 7.61
N ASN A 66 -6.78 -10.58 8.29
CA ASN A 66 -5.35 -10.25 8.18
C ASN A 66 -4.94 -8.79 8.41
N LYS A 67 -5.83 -7.98 9.01
CA LYS A 67 -5.61 -6.53 9.16
C LYS A 67 -4.35 -6.22 9.99
N GLY A 68 -3.94 -7.12 10.87
CA GLY A 68 -2.68 -7.01 11.63
C GLY A 68 -1.41 -6.88 10.78
N ALA A 69 -1.43 -7.35 9.52
CA ALA A 69 -0.32 -7.16 8.59
C ALA A 69 -0.06 -5.68 8.24
N CYS A 70 -1.09 -4.83 8.35
CA CYS A 70 -1.00 -3.39 8.12
C CYS A 70 -1.58 -2.63 9.34
N PRO A 71 -0.77 -2.31 10.38
CA PRO A 71 -1.27 -1.69 11.61
C PRO A 71 -2.03 -0.39 11.40
N CYS A 72 -1.56 0.50 10.51
CA CYS A 72 -2.28 1.74 10.16
C CYS A 72 -3.66 1.46 9.57
N TYR A 73 -3.76 0.48 8.66
CA TYR A 73 -5.01 0.07 8.01
C TYR A 73 -6.01 -0.51 9.03
N ASN A 74 -5.52 -1.32 9.98
CA ASN A 74 -6.32 -1.94 11.03
C ASN A 74 -6.83 -0.93 12.08
N ASN A 75 -5.96 0.01 12.45
CA ASN A 75 -6.20 0.96 13.52
C ASN A 75 -7.01 2.18 13.05
N TRP A 76 -7.25 2.33 11.75
CA TRP A 76 -8.09 3.42 11.27
C TRP A 76 -9.56 3.15 11.56
N LYS A 77 -10.12 3.93 12.49
CA LYS A 77 -11.51 3.81 12.95
C LYS A 77 -12.41 4.92 12.43
N THR A 78 -13.70 4.67 12.40
CA THR A 78 -14.73 5.69 12.21
C THR A 78 -14.87 6.53 13.48
N LYS A 79 -15.67 7.60 13.45
CA LYS A 79 -15.95 8.42 14.65
C LYS A 79 -16.66 7.62 15.75
N GLU A 80 -17.38 6.57 15.37
CA GLU A 80 -18.11 5.67 16.26
C GLU A 80 -17.24 4.52 16.78
N GLY A 81 -15.94 4.49 16.44
CA GLY A 81 -15.00 3.47 16.90
C GLY A 81 -14.94 2.19 16.08
N GLY A 82 -15.85 2.02 15.10
CA GLY A 82 -15.87 0.87 14.20
C GLY A 82 -14.69 0.86 13.19
N PRO A 83 -14.39 -0.30 12.56
CA PRO A 83 -13.36 -0.38 11.53
C PRO A 83 -13.73 0.47 10.31
N LYS A 84 -12.81 1.34 9.87
CA LYS A 84 -13.04 2.20 8.70
C LYS A 84 -12.63 1.55 7.39
N CYS A 85 -11.64 0.68 7.43
CA CYS A 85 -11.05 0.04 6.26
C CYS A 85 -11.59 -1.39 6.08
N PRO A 86 -11.85 -1.83 4.83
CA PRO A 86 -12.44 -3.14 4.55
C PRO A 86 -11.60 -4.34 4.99
#